data_AF-A0AB39MNN1-F1
#
_entry.id   AF-A0AB39MNN1-F1
#
_cell.length_a   1.000
_cell.length_b   1.000
_cell.length_c   1.000
_cell.angle_alpha   90.00
_cell.angle_beta   90.00
_cell.angle_gamma   90.00
#
_symmetry.space_group_name_H-M   'P 1'
#
loop_
_entity.id
_entity.type
_entity.pdbx_description
1 polymer ?
#
loop_
_entity_poly.entity_id
_entity_poly.type
_entity_poly.pdbx_seq_one_letter_code
_entity_poly.pdbx_strand_id
1 'polypeptide(L)'
;MSFTTAQRRAHYDDFVHQVITLCAVNSIRADLNSGCGRPVAECPRMPEHLTRHIAGFGARRAHYTVAGLIAQIRDLPHEHGPYQPESVTPAADRTARPATAPAVTGAAPAPGPAPAPPIGTGGAGRSWRSRPDLGTHLAIAVARYGFKEAVMTNRVKTLTRLDTELLHPRLWSLTSHLHSHGAARLDFAVLLDDLAWWDHDQLETAARWRENYFLTLHTLSTKEY
;
A
#
# COMPACT_ATOMS: atom_id res chain seq x y z
N MET A 1 -19.40 -3.31 18.52
CA MET A 1 -18.10 -3.05 19.18
C MET A 1 -17.31 -2.13 18.28
N SER A 2 -16.83 -0.99 18.78
CA SER A 2 -16.05 -0.04 17.99
C SER A 2 -14.59 -0.42 18.02
N PHE A 3 -13.96 -0.61 16.85
CA PHE A 3 -12.53 -0.88 16.77
C PHE A 3 -11.71 0.36 17.11
N THR A 4 -10.55 0.17 17.74
CA THR A 4 -9.59 1.25 17.95
C THR A 4 -8.91 1.63 16.62
N THR A 5 -8.32 2.82 16.54
CA THR A 5 -7.55 3.25 15.36
C THR A 5 -6.37 2.30 15.08
N ALA A 6 -5.70 1.81 16.13
CA ALA A 6 -4.61 0.84 15.96
C ALA A 6 -5.11 -0.49 15.38
N GLN A 7 -6.26 -0.99 15.83
CA GLN A 7 -6.86 -2.21 15.30
C GLN A 7 -7.28 -2.05 13.83
N ARG A 8 -7.86 -0.91 13.44
CA ARG A 8 -8.18 -0.64 12.02
C ARG A 8 -6.94 -0.63 11.14
N ARG A 9 -5.86 0.01 11.60
CA ARG A 9 -4.60 0.10 10.87
C ARG A 9 -3.92 -1.26 10.68
N ALA A 10 -3.87 -2.07 11.75
CA ALA A 10 -3.38 -3.44 11.66
C ALA A 10 -4.21 -4.27 10.65
N HIS A 11 -5.54 -4.12 10.70
CA HIS A 11 -6.44 -4.75 9.73
C HIS A 11 -6.15 -4.31 8.29
N TYR A 12 -5.84 -3.04 8.03
CA TYR A 12 -5.52 -2.60 6.67
C TYR A 12 -4.22 -3.22 6.13
N ASP A 13 -3.20 -3.38 6.98
CA ASP A 13 -1.97 -4.10 6.59
C ASP A 13 -2.26 -5.58 6.30
N ASP A 14 -3.01 -6.25 7.19
CA ASP A 14 -3.41 -7.64 7.03
C ASP A 14 -4.25 -7.84 5.76
N PHE A 15 -5.20 -6.94 5.49
CA PHE A 15 -6.03 -6.96 4.30
C PHE A 15 -5.20 -6.85 3.02
N VAL A 16 -4.25 -5.91 2.95
CA VAL A 16 -3.37 -5.75 1.79
C VAL A 16 -2.55 -7.01 1.55
N HIS A 17 -1.94 -7.57 2.60
CA HIS A 17 -1.17 -8.81 2.50
C HIS A 17 -2.04 -9.99 2.01
N GLN A 18 -3.27 -10.12 2.52
CA GLN A 18 -4.23 -11.15 2.11
C GLN A 18 -4.62 -10.99 0.64
N VAL A 19 -4.91 -9.77 0.17
CA VAL A 19 -5.26 -9.54 -1.24
C VAL A 19 -4.08 -9.83 -2.17
N ILE A 20 -2.86 -9.45 -1.81
CA ILE A 20 -1.66 -9.80 -2.58
C ILE A 20 -1.53 -11.32 -2.69
N THR A 21 -1.74 -12.05 -1.59
CA THR A 21 -1.73 -13.51 -1.57
C THR A 21 -2.82 -14.10 -2.48
N LEU A 22 -4.04 -13.56 -2.45
CA LEU A 22 -5.14 -13.96 -3.33
C LEU A 22 -4.82 -13.73 -4.81
N CYS A 23 -4.12 -12.64 -5.13
CA CYS A 23 -3.75 -12.29 -6.50
C CYS A 23 -2.70 -13.24 -7.12
N ALA A 24 -2.06 -14.10 -6.32
CA ALA A 24 -1.22 -15.19 -6.84
C ALA A 24 -2.04 -16.17 -7.71
N VAL A 25 -3.35 -16.28 -7.45
CA VAL A 25 -4.26 -17.08 -8.27
C VAL A 25 -4.84 -16.21 -9.40
N ASN A 26 -4.51 -16.55 -10.65
CA ASN A 26 -4.86 -15.73 -11.81
C ASN A 26 -6.36 -15.48 -12.01
N SER A 27 -7.22 -16.47 -11.69
CA SER A 27 -8.68 -16.31 -11.77
C SER A 27 -9.19 -15.31 -10.74
N ILE A 28 -8.75 -15.44 -9.48
CA ILE A 28 -9.10 -14.51 -8.39
C ILE A 28 -8.63 -13.09 -8.73
N ARG A 29 -7.39 -12.94 -9.22
CA ARG A 29 -6.87 -11.64 -9.68
C ARG A 29 -7.74 -11.04 -10.77
N ALA A 30 -8.18 -11.83 -11.75
CA ALA A 30 -9.04 -11.34 -12.83
C ALA A 30 -10.40 -10.87 -12.30
N ASP A 31 -10.98 -11.60 -11.35
CA ASP A 31 -12.25 -11.22 -10.71
C ASP A 31 -12.12 -9.95 -9.88
N LEU A 32 -11.04 -9.80 -9.11
CA LEU A 32 -10.77 -8.57 -8.34
C LEU A 32 -10.52 -7.36 -9.26
N ASN A 33 -9.77 -7.55 -10.35
CA ASN A 33 -9.51 -6.50 -11.33
C ASN A 33 -10.79 -6.05 -12.08
N SER A 34 -11.79 -6.93 -12.21
CA SER A 34 -13.05 -6.60 -12.90
C SER A 34 -13.90 -5.52 -12.20
N GLY A 35 -13.64 -5.26 -10.91
CA GLY A 35 -14.32 -4.23 -10.13
C GLY A 35 -13.61 -2.87 -10.08
N CYS A 36 -12.50 -2.71 -10.80
CA CYS A 36 -11.73 -1.45 -10.79
C CYS A 36 -12.58 -0.25 -11.22
N GLY A 37 -12.65 0.77 -10.36
CA GLY A 37 -13.38 2.01 -10.62
C GLY A 37 -14.91 1.86 -10.62
N ARG A 38 -15.45 0.71 -10.24
CA ARG A 38 -16.89 0.45 -10.19
C ARG A 38 -17.43 0.55 -8.77
N PRO A 39 -18.70 0.96 -8.59
CA PRO A 39 -19.34 0.93 -7.28
C PRO A 39 -19.50 -0.52 -6.78
N VAL A 40 -19.55 -0.71 -5.45
CA VAL A 40 -19.57 -2.05 -4.83
C VAL A 40 -20.73 -2.92 -5.34
N ALA A 41 -21.89 -2.33 -5.60
CA ALA A 41 -23.07 -3.03 -6.12
C ALA A 41 -22.86 -3.64 -7.53
N GLU A 42 -21.89 -3.12 -8.29
CA GLU A 42 -21.57 -3.54 -9.64
C GLU A 42 -20.43 -4.58 -9.72
N CYS A 43 -19.93 -5.03 -8.56
CA CYS A 43 -18.82 -5.96 -8.47
C CYS A 43 -19.31 -7.34 -8.00
N PRO A 44 -20.02 -8.14 -8.81
CA PRO A 44 -20.68 -9.37 -8.35
C PRO A 44 -19.71 -10.49 -7.93
N ARG A 45 -18.46 -10.48 -8.44
CA ARG A 45 -17.47 -11.54 -8.21
C ARG A 45 -16.55 -11.29 -7.01
N MET A 46 -16.32 -10.02 -6.67
CA MET A 46 -15.43 -9.65 -5.57
C MET A 46 -15.94 -10.08 -4.17
N PRO A 47 -17.26 -10.09 -3.86
CA PRO A 47 -17.77 -10.49 -2.56
C PRO A 47 -17.35 -11.89 -2.13
N GLU A 48 -17.25 -12.83 -3.06
CA GLU A 48 -16.83 -14.22 -2.77
C GLU A 48 -15.44 -14.25 -2.13
N HIS A 49 -14.55 -13.40 -2.63
CA HIS A 49 -13.16 -13.33 -2.17
C HIS A 49 -12.99 -12.38 -0.99
N LEU A 50 -13.71 -11.26 -0.93
CA LEU A 50 -13.42 -10.16 0.01
C LEU A 50 -14.29 -10.17 1.28
N THR A 51 -15.50 -10.72 1.26
CA THR A 51 -16.49 -10.53 2.35
C THR A 51 -15.96 -10.98 3.71
N ARG A 52 -15.26 -12.13 3.75
CA ARG A 52 -14.65 -12.65 4.98
C ARG A 52 -13.56 -11.72 5.52
N HIS A 53 -12.79 -11.11 4.63
CA HIS A 53 -11.64 -10.29 4.98
C HIS A 53 -12.02 -8.87 5.39
N ILE A 54 -13.23 -8.39 5.10
CA ILE A 54 -13.68 -7.02 5.45
C ILE A 54 -14.71 -6.99 6.58
N ALA A 55 -15.16 -8.16 7.04
CA ALA A 55 -16.27 -8.28 7.99
C ALA A 55 -15.97 -7.50 9.28
N GLY A 56 -16.87 -6.57 9.63
CA GLY A 56 -16.79 -5.76 10.85
C GLY A 56 -16.07 -4.42 10.72
N PHE A 57 -15.24 -4.20 9.69
CA PHE A 57 -14.39 -3.00 9.59
C PHE A 57 -15.01 -1.82 8.81
N GLY A 58 -16.15 -2.03 8.15
CA GLY A 58 -16.85 -0.97 7.40
C GLY A 58 -16.14 -0.61 6.08
N ALA A 59 -16.35 0.63 5.60
CA ALA A 59 -15.68 1.21 4.42
C ALA A 59 -15.56 0.27 3.20
N ARG A 60 -16.64 -0.43 2.83
CA ARG A 60 -16.59 -1.48 1.80
C ARG A 60 -16.05 -0.97 0.46
N ARG A 61 -16.45 0.23 0.05
CA ARG A 61 -15.99 0.85 -1.20
C ARG A 61 -14.47 1.03 -1.25
N ALA A 62 -13.87 1.47 -0.14
CA ALA A 62 -12.43 1.63 -0.01
C ALA A 62 -11.71 0.28 -0.14
N HIS A 63 -12.17 -0.76 0.57
CA HIS A 63 -11.60 -2.11 0.47
C HIS A 63 -11.67 -2.68 -0.95
N TYR A 64 -12.82 -2.56 -1.61
CA TYR A 64 -12.99 -3.06 -2.99
C TYR A 64 -12.08 -2.32 -3.96
N THR A 65 -11.94 -1.00 -3.78
CA THR A 65 -11.07 -0.19 -4.63
C THR A 65 -9.62 -0.59 -4.47
N VAL A 66 -9.13 -0.67 -3.23
CA VAL A 66 -7.75 -1.10 -2.96
C VAL A 66 -7.50 -2.51 -3.46
N ALA A 67 -8.46 -3.43 -3.31
CA ALA A 67 -8.33 -4.78 -3.85
C ALA A 67 -8.21 -4.81 -5.38
N GLY A 68 -9.01 -4.01 -6.08
CA GLY A 68 -8.91 -3.85 -7.53
C GLY A 68 -7.56 -3.25 -7.96
N LEU A 69 -7.09 -2.20 -7.26
CA LEU A 69 -5.80 -1.57 -7.52
C LEU A 69 -4.63 -2.55 -7.34
N ILE A 70 -4.65 -3.37 -6.28
CA ILE A 70 -3.66 -4.42 -6.06
C ILE A 70 -3.71 -5.44 -7.21
N ALA A 71 -4.90 -5.93 -7.56
CA ALA A 71 -5.08 -6.95 -8.60
C ALA A 71 -4.67 -6.49 -10.01
N GLN A 72 -4.65 -5.18 -10.25
CA GLN A 72 -4.17 -4.58 -11.49
C GLN A 72 -2.65 -4.73 -11.67
N ILE A 73 -1.88 -4.72 -10.58
CA ILE A 73 -0.42 -4.74 -10.61
C ILE A 73 0.05 -6.19 -10.60
N ARG A 74 0.45 -6.70 -11.77
CA ARG A 74 0.85 -8.11 -11.95
C ARG A 74 2.14 -8.48 -11.21
N ASP A 75 3.09 -7.56 -11.17
CA ASP A 75 4.45 -7.83 -10.68
C ASP A 75 4.63 -7.41 -9.22
N LEU A 76 3.55 -7.38 -8.43
CA LEU A 76 3.66 -7.21 -6.99
C LEU A 76 4.44 -8.39 -6.41
N PRO A 77 5.58 -8.16 -5.75
CA PRO A 77 6.34 -9.26 -5.20
C PRO A 77 5.56 -9.88 -4.04
N HIS A 78 5.42 -11.20 -4.12
CA HIS A 78 4.80 -12.03 -3.09
C HIS A 78 5.88 -12.27 -2.03
N GLU A 79 6.24 -11.22 -1.30
CA GLU A 79 7.24 -11.28 -0.22
C GLU A 79 6.62 -12.03 0.98
N HIS A 80 7.41 -12.83 1.71
CA HIS A 80 6.95 -13.55 2.91
C HIS A 80 6.76 -12.62 4.14
N GLY A 81 6.44 -11.35 3.91
CA GLY A 81 6.37 -10.30 4.93
C GLY A 81 5.41 -9.18 4.56
N PRO A 82 5.24 -8.19 5.45
CA PRO A 82 4.32 -7.07 5.20
C PRO A 82 4.75 -6.33 3.94
N TYR A 83 3.79 -6.05 3.06
CA TYR A 83 4.02 -5.34 1.82
C TYR A 83 4.79 -4.03 2.06
N GLN A 84 5.96 -3.90 1.43
CA GLN A 84 6.80 -2.73 1.56
C GLN A 84 6.51 -1.72 0.43
N PRO A 85 5.98 -0.53 0.74
CA PRO A 85 5.84 0.54 -0.24
C PRO A 85 7.19 1.17 -0.57
N GLU A 86 7.24 1.99 -1.62
CA GLU A 86 8.45 2.75 -1.90
C GLU A 86 8.68 3.87 -0.88
N SER A 87 9.90 3.94 -0.33
CA SER A 87 10.28 4.97 0.63
C SER A 87 10.89 6.21 -0.01
N VAL A 88 10.64 7.37 0.62
CA VAL A 88 11.29 8.65 0.29
C VAL A 88 12.81 8.58 0.45
N THR A 89 13.32 7.76 1.37
CA THR A 89 14.76 7.50 1.45
C THR A 89 15.16 6.53 0.34
N PRO A 90 16.16 6.86 -0.52
CA PRO A 90 16.70 5.89 -1.44
C PRO A 90 17.23 4.71 -0.62
N ALA A 91 16.91 3.48 -1.04
CA ALA A 91 17.43 2.30 -0.40
C ALA A 91 18.96 2.35 -0.50
N ALA A 92 19.63 2.68 0.59
CA ALA A 92 21.05 2.40 0.73
C ALA A 92 21.18 0.88 0.62
N ASP A 93 21.73 0.44 -0.51
CA ASP A 93 22.27 -0.89 -0.74
C ASP A 93 21.28 -2.06 -0.63
N ARG A 94 20.55 -2.33 -1.72
CA ARG A 94 19.87 -3.62 -1.95
C ARG A 94 20.69 -4.51 -2.88
N THR A 95 22.02 -4.50 -2.69
CA THR A 95 22.99 -5.32 -3.44
C THR A 95 23.82 -6.24 -2.54
N ALA A 96 23.32 -6.63 -1.37
CA ALA A 96 23.88 -7.77 -0.65
C ALA A 96 23.16 -9.07 -1.07
N ARG A 97 23.59 -9.63 -2.21
CA ARG A 97 23.40 -11.05 -2.52
C ARG A 97 24.01 -11.85 -1.35
N PRO A 98 23.28 -12.73 -0.64
CA PRO A 98 23.90 -13.54 0.38
C PRO A 98 24.89 -14.49 -0.30
N ALA A 99 26.18 -14.25 -0.05
CA ALA A 99 27.23 -15.17 -0.41
C ALA A 99 27.01 -16.48 0.38
N THR A 100 26.91 -17.57 -0.36
CA THR A 100 26.85 -18.94 0.15
C THR A 100 28.02 -19.21 1.08
N ALA A 101 27.75 -19.38 2.37
CA ALA A 101 28.72 -19.96 3.31
C ALA A 101 28.67 -21.50 3.21
N PRO A 102 29.81 -22.20 3.24
CA PRO A 102 29.85 -23.64 3.04
C PRO A 102 29.40 -24.40 4.29
N ALA A 103 28.79 -25.55 4.05
CA ALA A 103 28.32 -26.50 5.05
C ALA A 103 29.48 -27.10 5.86
N VAL A 104 29.33 -27.15 7.18
CA VAL A 104 30.11 -28.04 8.06
C VAL A 104 29.14 -28.93 8.81
N THR A 105 29.29 -30.23 8.62
CA THR A 105 28.51 -31.30 9.24
C THR A 105 29.03 -31.59 10.65
N GLY A 106 28.14 -31.75 11.63
CA GLY A 106 28.47 -32.27 12.96
C GLY A 106 27.22 -32.44 13.81
N ALA A 107 26.90 -33.68 14.19
CA ALA A 107 25.63 -34.11 14.79
C ALA A 107 25.69 -34.29 16.32
N ALA A 108 24.62 -33.82 17.01
CA ALA A 108 23.91 -34.32 18.22
C ALA A 108 24.66 -34.52 19.58
N PRO A 109 23.98 -34.58 20.76
CA PRO A 109 22.52 -34.50 21.07
C PRO A 109 22.10 -33.46 22.15
N ALA A 110 20.79 -33.36 22.39
CA ALA A 110 20.06 -32.36 23.19
C ALA A 110 20.19 -32.45 24.73
N PRO A 111 19.87 -31.34 25.44
CA PRO A 111 19.01 -31.45 26.63
C PRO A 111 17.90 -30.37 26.72
N GLY A 112 16.66 -30.80 27.02
CA GLY A 112 15.62 -30.08 27.78
C GLY A 112 14.89 -28.87 27.14
N PRO A 113 13.54 -28.83 27.13
CA PRO A 113 12.79 -27.67 26.66
C PRO A 113 12.75 -26.59 27.75
N ALA A 114 13.68 -25.65 27.70
CA ALA A 114 13.51 -24.36 28.38
C ALA A 114 12.47 -23.51 27.60
N PRO A 115 11.59 -22.77 28.27
CA PRO A 115 10.54 -21.99 27.61
C PRO A 115 11.18 -20.96 26.68
N ALA A 116 10.74 -20.99 25.42
CA ALA A 116 11.21 -20.06 24.40
C ALA A 116 11.02 -18.60 24.90
N PRO A 117 12.05 -17.74 24.79
CA PRO A 117 11.85 -16.31 24.98
C PRO A 117 10.80 -15.81 23.99
N PRO A 118 9.97 -14.82 24.33
CA PRO A 118 9.03 -14.24 23.39
C PRO A 118 9.80 -13.80 22.15
N ILE A 119 9.37 -14.34 21.01
CA ILE A 119 9.81 -13.96 19.68
C ILE A 119 9.83 -12.44 19.61
N GLY A 120 10.98 -11.94 19.17
CA GLY A 120 11.46 -10.60 19.42
C GLY A 120 10.45 -9.50 19.17
N THR A 121 10.54 -8.50 20.05
CA THR A 121 10.29 -7.09 19.78
C THR A 121 10.46 -6.77 18.30
N GLY A 122 9.36 -6.77 17.56
CA GLY A 122 9.33 -6.30 16.18
C GLY A 122 9.90 -4.90 16.18
N GLY A 123 10.98 -4.69 15.42
CA GLY A 123 11.68 -3.42 15.36
C GLY A 123 10.68 -2.29 15.24
N ALA A 124 10.81 -1.28 16.10
CA ALA A 124 9.86 -0.18 16.27
C ALA A 124 9.28 0.24 14.91
N GLY A 125 8.10 -0.32 14.60
CA GLY A 125 7.47 -0.14 13.30
C GLY A 125 7.31 1.35 13.08
N ARG A 126 7.65 1.83 11.89
CA ARG A 126 7.52 3.24 11.56
C ARG A 126 6.13 3.71 11.99
N SER A 127 6.05 4.84 12.71
CA SER A 127 4.75 5.35 13.16
C SER A 127 3.83 5.50 11.95
N TRP A 128 2.55 5.11 12.05
CA TRP A 128 1.65 5.06 10.88
C TRP A 128 1.67 6.35 10.05
N ARG A 129 1.74 7.52 10.72
CA ARG A 129 1.78 8.84 10.09
C ARG A 129 3.06 9.14 9.31
N SER A 130 4.14 8.40 9.53
CA SER A 130 5.40 8.53 8.79
C SER A 130 5.53 7.58 7.59
N ARG A 131 4.50 6.77 7.34
CA ARG A 131 4.37 5.96 6.12
C ARG A 131 4.03 6.88 4.94
N PRO A 132 4.53 6.58 3.73
CA PRO A 132 4.29 7.41 2.57
C PRO A 132 2.80 7.33 2.15
N ASP A 133 2.14 8.48 2.06
CA ASP A 133 0.77 8.58 1.55
C ASP A 133 0.74 8.78 0.02
N LEU A 134 -0.44 8.96 -0.57
CA LEU A 134 -0.56 9.16 -2.03
C LEU A 134 0.24 10.38 -2.51
N GLY A 135 0.19 11.48 -1.76
CA GLY A 135 0.95 12.70 -2.08
C GLY A 135 2.46 12.44 -2.14
N THR A 136 2.97 11.74 -1.15
CA THR A 136 4.37 11.31 -1.07
C THR A 136 4.78 10.50 -2.30
N HIS A 137 3.97 9.53 -2.71
CA HIS A 137 4.26 8.69 -3.89
C HIS A 137 4.22 9.48 -5.21
N LEU A 138 3.32 10.46 -5.33
CA LEU A 138 3.29 11.33 -6.51
C LEU A 138 4.55 12.20 -6.61
N ALA A 139 5.08 12.67 -5.48
CA ALA A 139 6.35 13.41 -5.46
C ALA A 139 7.54 12.51 -5.83
N ILE A 140 7.57 11.27 -5.34
CA ILE A 140 8.55 10.26 -5.73
C ILE A 140 8.47 9.98 -7.24
N ALA A 141 7.26 9.85 -7.80
CA ALA A 141 7.06 9.65 -9.24
C ALA A 141 7.67 10.78 -10.09
N VAL A 142 7.53 12.03 -9.65
CA VAL A 142 8.17 13.19 -10.30
C VAL A 142 9.68 13.10 -10.20
N ALA A 143 10.21 12.93 -8.99
CA ALA A 143 11.65 13.00 -8.73
C ALA A 143 12.43 11.84 -9.35
N ARG A 144 11.88 10.61 -9.34
CA ARG A 144 12.65 9.39 -9.69
C ARG A 144 12.24 8.75 -11.01
N TYR A 145 11.01 8.97 -11.47
CA TYR A 145 10.43 8.24 -12.59
C TYR A 145 10.11 9.15 -13.79
N GLY A 146 10.62 10.39 -13.79
CA GLY A 146 10.54 11.30 -14.94
C GLY A 146 9.13 11.87 -15.20
N PHE A 147 8.22 11.81 -14.22
CA PHE A 147 6.92 12.45 -14.36
C PHE A 147 7.05 13.97 -14.34
N LYS A 148 6.31 14.65 -15.22
CA LYS A 148 6.29 16.12 -15.25
C LYS A 148 5.67 16.67 -13.97
N GLU A 149 6.43 17.47 -13.23
CA GLU A 149 6.00 18.11 -11.98
C GLU A 149 4.68 18.87 -12.15
N ALA A 150 4.58 19.76 -13.14
CA ALA A 150 3.36 20.54 -13.38
C ALA A 150 2.11 19.66 -13.58
N VAL A 151 2.26 18.48 -14.20
CA VAL A 151 1.17 17.53 -14.43
C VAL A 151 0.77 16.83 -13.13
N MET A 152 1.73 16.37 -12.33
CA MET A 152 1.46 15.72 -11.04
C MET A 152 0.95 16.70 -9.99
N THR A 153 1.45 17.94 -9.98
CA THR A 153 0.95 19.03 -9.13
C THR A 153 -0.51 19.35 -9.45
N ASN A 154 -0.89 19.42 -10.73
CA ASN A 154 -2.30 19.57 -11.10
C ASN A 154 -3.12 18.35 -10.72
N ARG A 155 -2.55 17.14 -10.87
CA ARG A 155 -3.23 15.89 -10.50
C ARG A 155 -3.57 15.83 -9.02
N VAL A 156 -2.62 16.12 -8.12
CA VAL A 156 -2.88 16.12 -6.66
C VAL A 156 -3.91 17.18 -6.30
N LYS A 157 -3.82 18.40 -6.88
CA LYS A 157 -4.82 19.47 -6.69
C LYS A 157 -6.22 19.02 -7.11
N THR A 158 -6.36 18.31 -8.23
CA THR A 158 -7.65 17.80 -8.69
C THR A 158 -8.18 16.70 -7.75
N LEU A 159 -7.38 15.68 -7.44
CA LEU A 159 -7.81 14.55 -6.61
C LEU A 159 -8.33 15.00 -5.24
N THR A 160 -7.67 15.98 -4.64
CA THR A 160 -8.02 16.53 -3.32
C THR A 160 -9.37 17.24 -3.26
N ARG A 161 -10.01 17.50 -4.41
CA ARG A 161 -11.31 18.16 -4.54
C ARG A 161 -12.43 17.22 -4.98
N LEU A 162 -12.12 15.96 -5.29
CA LEU A 162 -13.11 15.01 -5.76
C LEU A 162 -13.94 14.47 -4.60
N ASP A 163 -15.22 14.24 -4.87
CA ASP A 163 -16.07 13.45 -4.00
C ASP A 163 -15.70 11.96 -4.07
N THR A 164 -16.28 11.17 -3.18
CA THR A 164 -16.06 9.72 -3.12
C THR A 164 -16.51 9.00 -4.39
N GLU A 165 -17.53 9.50 -5.09
CA GLU A 165 -17.99 8.87 -6.33
C GLU A 165 -16.97 9.00 -7.46
N LEU A 166 -16.34 10.17 -7.60
CA LEU A 166 -15.36 10.45 -8.65
C LEU A 166 -13.93 10.06 -8.27
N LEU A 167 -13.59 10.05 -6.97
CA LEU A 167 -12.24 9.73 -6.50
C LEU A 167 -11.84 8.30 -6.87
N HIS A 168 -12.70 7.33 -6.60
CA HIS A 168 -12.37 5.91 -6.76
C HIS A 168 -12.05 5.52 -8.22
N PRO A 169 -12.87 5.88 -9.23
CA PRO A 169 -12.51 5.70 -10.64
C PRO A 169 -11.23 6.45 -11.03
N ARG A 170 -11.02 7.65 -10.49
CA ARG A 170 -9.85 8.46 -10.84
C ARG A 170 -8.55 7.88 -10.29
N LEU A 171 -8.59 7.29 -9.09
CA LEU A 171 -7.46 6.59 -8.50
C LEU A 171 -7.06 5.36 -9.31
N TRP A 172 -8.02 4.67 -9.92
CA TRP A 172 -7.71 3.58 -10.85
C TRP A 172 -6.89 4.06 -12.05
N SER A 173 -7.34 5.09 -12.77
CA SER A 173 -6.60 5.61 -13.91
C SER A 173 -5.21 6.12 -13.50
N LEU A 174 -5.09 6.72 -12.32
CA LEU A 174 -3.81 7.18 -11.79
C LEU A 174 -2.86 6.02 -11.51
N THR A 175 -3.31 5.00 -10.78
CA THR A 175 -2.49 3.85 -10.40
C THR A 175 -2.05 3.07 -11.63
N SER A 176 -2.95 2.92 -12.62
CA SER A 176 -2.63 2.35 -13.93
C SER A 176 -1.47 3.08 -14.60
N HIS A 177 -1.54 4.41 -14.61
CA HIS A 177 -0.53 5.28 -15.25
C HIS A 177 0.79 5.29 -14.48
N LEU A 178 0.76 5.28 -13.15
CA LEU A 178 1.97 5.15 -12.34
C LEU A 178 2.65 3.80 -12.61
N HIS A 179 1.87 2.72 -12.58
CA HIS A 179 2.39 1.38 -12.80
C HIS A 179 2.96 1.20 -14.22
N SER A 180 2.32 1.74 -15.26
CA SER A 180 2.82 1.62 -16.65
C SER A 180 4.18 2.26 -16.87
N HIS A 181 4.57 3.23 -16.02
CA HIS A 181 5.88 3.87 -16.05
C HIS A 181 6.87 3.27 -15.03
N GLY A 182 6.52 2.12 -14.43
CA GLY A 182 7.33 1.47 -13.39
C GLY A 182 7.42 2.28 -12.09
N ALA A 183 6.56 3.30 -11.92
CA ALA A 183 6.62 4.21 -10.80
C ALA A 183 6.09 3.60 -9.49
N ALA A 184 6.54 4.25 -8.41
CA ALA A 184 6.47 3.86 -7.02
C ALA A 184 5.34 2.92 -6.57
N ARG A 185 5.75 1.88 -5.85
CA ARG A 185 4.89 0.94 -5.09
C ARG A 185 4.10 1.72 -4.04
N LEU A 186 2.83 2.03 -4.33
CA LEU A 186 1.91 2.72 -3.42
C LEU A 186 1.78 1.98 -2.09
N ASP A 187 1.70 2.70 -0.97
CA ASP A 187 1.28 2.14 0.32
C ASP A 187 -0.25 1.94 0.35
N PHE A 188 -0.68 0.74 -0.04
CA PHE A 188 -2.10 0.40 -0.14
C PHE A 188 -2.83 0.44 1.21
N ALA A 189 -2.14 0.20 2.32
CA ALA A 189 -2.78 0.19 3.64
C ALA A 189 -3.05 1.62 4.11
N VAL A 190 -2.11 2.54 3.87
CA VAL A 190 -2.33 3.98 4.09
C VAL A 190 -3.40 4.53 3.15
N LEU A 191 -3.37 4.14 1.87
CA LEU A 191 -4.41 4.53 0.92
C LEU A 191 -5.79 4.01 1.35
N LEU A 192 -5.87 2.80 1.90
CA LEU A 192 -7.11 2.24 2.43
C LEU A 192 -7.64 3.03 3.64
N ASP A 193 -6.77 3.41 4.58
CA ASP A 193 -7.12 4.29 5.72
C ASP A 193 -7.66 5.63 5.22
N ASP A 194 -6.95 6.26 4.28
CA ASP A 194 -7.31 7.54 3.70
C ASP A 194 -8.66 7.49 2.98
N LEU A 195 -8.93 6.42 2.22
CA LEU A 195 -10.21 6.21 1.54
C LEU A 195 -11.34 5.85 2.49
N ALA A 196 -11.07 5.08 3.54
CA ALA A 196 -12.08 4.72 4.54
C ALA A 196 -12.57 5.94 5.34
N TRP A 197 -11.69 6.93 5.52
CA TRP A 197 -12.00 8.19 6.20
C TRP A 197 -12.45 9.31 5.26
N TRP A 198 -12.41 9.13 3.94
CA TRP A 198 -12.70 10.19 2.98
C TRP A 198 -14.07 10.84 3.17
N ASP A 199 -15.12 10.04 3.40
CA ASP A 199 -16.48 10.56 3.65
C ASP A 199 -16.63 11.31 4.99
N HIS A 200 -15.72 11.07 5.95
CA HIS A 200 -15.79 11.65 7.29
C HIS A 200 -14.91 12.89 7.43
N ASP A 201 -13.70 12.85 6.85
CA ASP A 201 -12.75 13.95 6.89
C ASP A 201 -11.92 14.05 5.59
N GLN A 202 -12.63 14.44 4.53
CA GLN A 202 -12.01 14.72 3.24
C GLN A 202 -10.96 15.83 3.36
N LEU A 203 -11.23 16.88 4.13
CA LEU A 203 -10.37 18.08 4.16
C LEU A 203 -9.03 17.79 4.84
N GLU A 204 -9.01 17.06 5.97
CA GLU A 204 -7.76 16.65 6.62
C GLU A 204 -6.94 15.74 5.69
N THR A 205 -7.58 14.76 5.06
CA THR A 205 -6.88 13.81 4.17
C THR A 205 -6.34 14.53 2.92
N ALA A 206 -7.14 15.40 2.32
CA ALA A 206 -6.75 16.24 1.19
C ALA A 206 -5.59 17.18 1.51
N ALA A 207 -5.63 17.84 2.68
CA ALA A 207 -4.56 18.71 3.14
C ALA A 207 -3.26 17.93 3.31
N ARG A 208 -3.31 16.78 4.02
CA ARG A 208 -2.17 15.91 4.23
C ARG A 208 -1.53 15.43 2.92
N TRP A 209 -2.32 14.96 1.96
CA TRP A 209 -1.79 14.56 0.65
C TRP A 209 -1.07 15.71 -0.07
N ARG A 210 -1.62 16.93 -0.03
CA ARG A 210 -0.99 18.09 -0.67
C ARG A 210 0.29 18.50 0.03
N GLU A 211 0.25 18.59 1.34
CA GLU A 211 1.40 18.96 2.16
C GLU A 211 2.55 17.99 1.96
N ASN A 212 2.29 16.68 2.10
CA ASN A 212 3.31 15.65 1.92
C ASN A 212 3.85 15.59 0.50
N TYR A 213 3.04 15.88 -0.53
CA TYR A 213 3.52 16.02 -1.90
C TYR A 213 4.58 17.13 -2.01
N PHE A 214 4.27 18.36 -1.57
CA PHE A 214 5.20 19.48 -1.71
C PHE A 214 6.42 19.35 -0.80
N LEU A 215 6.25 18.87 0.45
CA LEU A 215 7.37 18.62 1.36
C LEU A 215 8.32 17.56 0.81
N THR A 216 7.79 16.46 0.28
CA THR A 216 8.60 15.39 -0.31
C THR A 216 9.32 15.87 -1.55
N LEU A 217 8.62 16.59 -2.44
CA LEU A 217 9.21 17.13 -3.66
C LEU A 217 10.37 18.07 -3.33
N HIS A 218 10.18 19.02 -2.41
CA HIS A 218 11.25 19.90 -1.94
C HIS A 218 12.41 19.08 -1.37
N THR A 219 12.13 18.10 -0.51
CA THR A 219 13.17 17.28 0.13
C THR A 219 13.99 16.50 -0.88
N LEU A 220 13.38 15.99 -1.95
CA LEU A 220 14.07 15.24 -2.99
C LEU A 220 14.85 16.15 -3.94
N SER A 221 14.28 17.31 -4.32
CA SER A 221 14.97 18.30 -5.16
C SER A 221 16.20 18.90 -4.48
N THR A 222 16.17 19.13 -3.16
CA THR A 222 17.33 19.65 -2.42
C THR A 222 18.47 18.62 -2.29
N LYS A 223 18.19 17.32 -2.39
CA LYS A 223 19.22 16.26 -2.30
C LYS A 223 19.97 16.01 -3.61
N GLU A 224 19.51 16.58 -4.71
CA GLU A 224 20.14 16.44 -6.04
C GLU A 224 21.17 17.56 -6.34
N TYR A 225 21.35 18.50 -5.42
CA TYR A 225 22.40 19.54 -5.44
C TYR A 225 23.40 19.32 -4.29
#